data_AF-A0A1Y1LCB4-F1
#
_entry.id   AF-A0A1Y1LCB4-F1
#
_cell.length_a   1.000
_cell.length_b   1.000
_cell.length_c   1.000
_cell.angle_alpha   90.00
_cell.angle_beta   90.00
_cell.angle_gamma   90.00
#
_symmetry.space_group_name_H-M   'P 1'
#
loop_
_entity.id
_entity.type
_entity.pdbx_description
1 polymer ?
#
loop_
_entity_poly.entity_id
_entity_poly.type
_entity_poly.pdbx_seq_one_letter_code
_entity_poly.pdbx_strand_id
1 'polypeptide(L)'
;MEYAEKLLLYFVKQYSTLYGECFMSYNVHNLIHVCDDVRKLGALDNYSAFKFENYMGNIKNKIKTGSNPLQQIFNRIMESNNRGDKVLQPIKASIIVYPKVVTKKDQIHSLEFKTFKLTCKEPNNCCLLENGNVALIHNFFKKNGLIFALMHKCTLRKDFFAVPCESSNFDIYDLLTDKDNIEVLEIPITNIKQKCIILKTIKDENVVLPILHVD
;
A
#
# COMPACT_ATOMS: atom_id res chain seq x y z
N MET A 1 -5.12 -17.14 17.16
CA MET A 1 -6.42 -16.43 17.08
C MET A 1 -6.63 -15.49 18.26
N GLU A 2 -6.31 -15.90 19.48
CA GLU A 2 -6.43 -15.04 20.69
C GLU A 2 -5.67 -13.70 20.59
N TYR A 3 -4.49 -13.68 19.98
CA TYR A 3 -3.75 -12.43 19.79
C TYR A 3 -4.51 -11.45 18.87
N ALA A 4 -5.07 -11.94 17.76
CA ALA A 4 -5.86 -11.12 16.84
C ALA A 4 -7.14 -10.58 17.51
N GLU A 5 -7.81 -11.39 18.33
CA GLU A 5 -8.96 -10.95 19.13
C GLU A 5 -8.59 -9.84 20.11
N LYS A 6 -7.47 -9.98 20.83
CA LYS A 6 -6.95 -8.92 21.71
C LYS A 6 -6.66 -7.63 20.94
N LEU A 7 -6.11 -7.72 19.73
CA LEU A 7 -5.84 -6.57 18.88
C LEU A 7 -7.14 -5.88 18.41
N LEU A 8 -8.15 -6.65 17.99
CA LEU A 8 -9.45 -6.09 17.57
C LEU A 8 -10.17 -5.43 18.76
N LEU A 9 -10.17 -6.07 19.93
CA LEU A 9 -10.71 -5.48 21.15
C LEU A 9 -9.97 -4.20 21.55
N TYR A 10 -8.63 -4.19 21.44
CA TYR A 10 -7.81 -3.01 21.70
C TYR A 10 -8.16 -1.89 20.71
N PHE A 11 -8.26 -2.19 19.42
CA PHE A 11 -8.63 -1.22 18.39
C PHE A 11 -10.01 -0.60 18.67
N VAL A 12 -11.03 -1.42 18.94
CA VAL A 12 -12.40 -0.94 19.23
C VAL A 12 -12.43 -0.09 20.49
N LYS A 13 -11.68 -0.45 21.54
CA LYS A 13 -11.54 0.37 22.76
C LYS A 13 -10.91 1.73 22.50
N GLN A 14 -9.87 1.79 21.66
CA GLN A 14 -9.16 3.04 21.37
C GLN A 14 -9.83 3.87 20.26
N TYR A 15 -10.79 3.30 19.54
CA TYR A 15 -11.40 3.92 18.37
C TYR A 15 -12.02 5.29 18.68
N SER A 16 -12.78 5.40 19.78
CA SER A 16 -13.41 6.67 20.18
C SER A 16 -12.37 7.75 20.49
N THR A 17 -11.26 7.39 21.14
CA THR A 17 -10.18 8.32 21.46
C THR A 17 -9.43 8.77 20.20
N LEU A 18 -9.23 7.86 19.24
CA LEU A 18 -8.46 8.13 18.02
C LEU A 18 -9.25 8.89 16.96
N TYR A 19 -10.52 8.51 16.75
CA TYR A 19 -11.34 9.02 15.64
C TYR A 19 -12.50 9.91 16.12
N GLY A 20 -12.92 9.77 17.38
CA GLY A 20 -14.09 10.45 17.94
C GLY A 20 -15.29 9.51 18.09
N GLU A 21 -16.07 9.70 19.16
CA GLU A 21 -17.25 8.88 19.46
C GLU A 21 -18.32 8.94 18.37
N CYS A 22 -18.46 10.06 17.67
CA CYS A 22 -19.41 10.22 16.56
C CYS A 22 -19.13 9.27 15.39
N PHE A 23 -17.92 8.72 15.27
CA PHE A 23 -17.56 7.75 14.23
C PHE A 23 -17.66 6.29 14.71
N MET A 24 -18.09 6.05 15.95
CA MET A 24 -18.32 4.70 16.49
C MET A 24 -19.60 4.11 15.90
N SER A 25 -19.49 3.61 14.67
CA SER A 25 -20.59 2.96 13.98
C SER A 25 -20.73 1.49 14.38
N TYR A 26 -21.88 0.90 14.04
CA TYR A 26 -22.14 -0.54 14.15
C TYR A 26 -21.03 -1.39 13.50
N ASN A 27 -20.44 -0.93 12.39
CA ASN A 27 -19.36 -1.64 11.71
C ASN A 27 -18.09 -1.76 12.57
N VAL A 28 -17.79 -0.75 13.38
CA VAL A 28 -16.65 -0.79 14.31
C VAL A 28 -16.92 -1.81 15.42
N HIS A 29 -18.14 -1.82 15.95
CA HIS A 29 -18.55 -2.80 16.97
C HIS A 29 -18.44 -4.24 16.43
N ASN A 30 -18.85 -4.49 15.18
CA ASN A 30 -18.81 -5.83 14.57
C ASN A 30 -17.41 -6.46 14.56
N LEU A 31 -16.34 -5.66 14.61
CA LEU A 31 -14.96 -6.16 14.65
C LEU A 31 -14.69 -7.07 15.84
N ILE A 32 -15.36 -6.87 16.98
CA ILE A 32 -15.15 -7.74 18.16
C ILE A 32 -15.71 -9.15 17.95
N HIS A 33 -16.70 -9.31 17.06
CA HIS A 33 -17.37 -10.58 16.77
C HIS A 33 -16.66 -11.38 15.66
N VAL A 34 -15.80 -10.73 14.87
CA VAL A 34 -15.10 -11.36 13.75
C VAL A 34 -14.32 -12.60 14.19
N CYS A 35 -13.68 -12.57 15.36
CA CYS A 35 -12.95 -13.74 15.85
C CYS A 35 -13.87 -14.92 16.16
N ASP A 36 -15.06 -14.67 16.74
CA ASP A 36 -16.05 -15.72 16.99
C ASP A 36 -16.62 -16.29 15.70
N ASP A 37 -16.86 -15.44 14.70
CA ASP A 37 -17.31 -15.87 13.38
C ASP A 37 -16.25 -16.75 12.71
N VAL A 38 -14.97 -16.38 12.79
CA VAL A 38 -13.88 -17.20 12.23
C VAL A 38 -13.77 -18.54 12.95
N ARG A 39 -13.99 -18.60 14.28
CA ARG A 39 -14.03 -19.87 15.04
C ARG A 39 -15.16 -20.79 14.57
N LYS A 40 -16.33 -20.22 14.23
CA LYS A 40 -17.54 -20.96 13.86
C LYS A 40 -17.58 -21.33 12.38
N LEU A 41 -17.19 -20.42 11.50
CA LEU A 41 -17.38 -20.48 10.04
C LEU A 41 -16.07 -20.75 9.28
N GLY A 42 -14.93 -20.74 9.97
CA GLY A 42 -13.60 -20.93 9.38
C GLY A 42 -13.00 -19.61 8.88
N ALA A 43 -12.06 -19.69 7.92
CA ALA A 43 -11.38 -18.50 7.41
C ALA A 43 -12.35 -17.46 6.84
N LEU A 44 -12.04 -16.17 7.04
CA LEU A 44 -12.89 -15.06 6.60
C LEU A 44 -13.22 -15.13 5.10
N ASP A 45 -12.31 -15.64 4.27
CA ASP A 45 -12.49 -15.82 2.82
C ASP A 45 -13.64 -16.76 2.43
N ASN A 46 -14.08 -17.62 3.36
CA ASN A 46 -15.16 -18.57 3.13
C ASN A 46 -16.53 -17.90 3.13
N TYR A 47 -16.73 -16.86 3.94
CA TYR A 47 -18.02 -16.21 4.13
C TYR A 47 -18.00 -14.70 3.85
N SER A 48 -16.82 -14.12 3.67
CA SER A 48 -16.68 -12.72 3.25
C SER A 48 -17.02 -12.53 1.78
N ALA A 49 -17.85 -11.53 1.51
CA ALA A 49 -18.16 -11.09 0.16
C ALA A 49 -17.07 -10.18 -0.44
N PHE A 50 -15.99 -9.87 0.30
CA PHE A 50 -14.95 -8.92 -0.11
C PHE A 50 -14.35 -9.23 -1.49
N LYS A 51 -14.05 -10.51 -1.78
CA LYS A 51 -13.51 -10.94 -3.09
C LYS A 51 -14.46 -10.67 -4.26
N PHE A 52 -15.75 -10.46 -4.00
CA PHE A 52 -16.77 -10.17 -5.00
C PHE A 52 -17.15 -8.69 -5.06
N GLU A 53 -16.63 -7.85 -4.17
CA GLU A 53 -16.98 -6.42 -4.07
C GLU A 53 -16.65 -5.67 -5.37
N ASN A 54 -15.48 -5.93 -5.94
CA ASN A 54 -15.07 -5.39 -7.24
C ASN A 54 -16.06 -5.76 -8.36
N TYR A 55 -16.57 -7.00 -8.37
CA TYR A 55 -17.53 -7.44 -9.37
C TYR A 55 -18.93 -6.86 -9.13
N MET A 56 -19.31 -6.61 -7.88
CA MET A 56 -20.57 -5.94 -7.53
C MET A 56 -20.65 -4.55 -8.16
N GLY A 57 -19.55 -3.78 -8.19
CA GLY A 57 -19.48 -2.51 -8.90
C GLY A 57 -19.78 -2.65 -10.39
N ASN A 58 -19.22 -3.67 -11.04
CA ASN A 58 -19.51 -3.98 -12.45
C ASN A 58 -20.98 -4.33 -12.69
N ILE A 59 -21.61 -5.08 -11.77
CA ILE A 59 -23.05 -5.38 -11.85
C ILE A 59 -23.88 -4.11 -11.69
N LYS A 60 -23.57 -3.26 -10.69
CA LYS A 60 -24.28 -2.00 -10.45
C LYS A 60 -24.20 -1.08 -11.67
N ASN A 61 -23.02 -0.96 -12.28
CA ASN A 61 -22.84 -0.18 -13.50
C ASN A 61 -23.70 -0.68 -14.67
N LYS A 62 -24.06 -1.98 -14.68
CA LYS A 62 -24.98 -2.61 -15.64
C LYS A 62 -26.46 -2.34 -15.37
N ILE A 63 -26.82 -1.67 -14.28
CA ILE A 63 -28.20 -1.31 -13.94
C ILE A 63 -28.33 0.22 -14.02
N LYS A 64 -29.25 0.73 -14.85
CA LYS A 64 -29.50 2.17 -15.02
C LYS A 64 -30.71 2.64 -14.23
N THR A 65 -31.72 1.79 -14.08
CA THR A 65 -32.97 2.09 -13.37
C THR A 65 -33.35 0.93 -12.44
N GLY A 66 -34.17 1.18 -11.43
CA GLY A 66 -34.67 0.15 -10.51
C GLY A 66 -35.66 -0.84 -11.14
N SER A 67 -36.09 -0.61 -12.38
CA SER A 67 -37.06 -1.47 -13.07
C SER A 67 -36.37 -2.60 -13.82
N ASN A 68 -36.83 -3.83 -13.66
CA ASN A 68 -36.31 -5.02 -14.36
C ASN A 68 -34.77 -5.17 -14.32
N PRO A 69 -34.13 -5.14 -13.14
CA PRO A 69 -32.67 -5.17 -13.01
C PRO A 69 -32.04 -6.41 -13.64
N LEU A 70 -32.69 -7.57 -13.50
CA LEU A 70 -32.20 -8.82 -14.08
C LEU A 70 -32.16 -8.77 -15.61
N GLN A 71 -33.22 -8.23 -16.24
CA GLN A 71 -33.29 -8.08 -17.69
C GLN A 71 -32.22 -7.11 -18.20
N GLN A 72 -32.00 -6.00 -17.48
CA GLN A 72 -30.95 -5.05 -17.82
C GLN A 72 -29.56 -5.69 -17.80
N ILE A 73 -29.26 -6.48 -16.76
CA ILE A 73 -27.98 -7.19 -16.66
C ILE A 73 -27.84 -8.19 -17.81
N PHE A 74 -28.87 -9.00 -18.06
CA PHE A 74 -28.87 -10.01 -19.12
C PHE A 74 -28.60 -9.38 -20.49
N ASN A 75 -29.36 -8.33 -20.85
CA ASN A 75 -29.20 -7.64 -22.13
C ASN A 75 -27.77 -7.09 -22.29
N ARG A 76 -27.21 -6.45 -21.25
CA ARG A 76 -25.83 -5.91 -21.30
C ARG A 76 -24.75 -6.98 -21.40
N ILE A 77 -24.95 -8.14 -20.77
CA ILE A 77 -24.05 -9.29 -20.94
C ILE A 77 -24.10 -9.78 -22.39
N MET A 78 -25.29 -9.93 -22.97
CA MET A 78 -25.45 -10.32 -24.38
C MET A 78 -24.83 -9.31 -25.34
N GLU A 79 -25.03 -8.01 -25.11
CA GLU A 79 -24.40 -6.93 -25.89
C GLU A 79 -22.87 -7.02 -25.85
N SER A 80 -22.28 -7.26 -24.67
CA SER A 80 -20.82 -7.37 -24.50
C SER A 80 -20.27 -8.60 -25.23
N ASN A 81 -20.95 -9.74 -25.13
CA ASN A 81 -20.55 -10.98 -25.81
C ASN A 81 -20.62 -10.85 -27.34
N ASN A 82 -21.66 -10.18 -27.86
CA ASN A 82 -21.84 -9.98 -29.30
C ASN A 82 -20.85 -8.98 -29.91
N ARG A 83 -20.29 -8.06 -29.12
CA ARG A 83 -19.26 -7.11 -29.57
C ARG A 83 -17.88 -7.74 -29.72
N GLY A 84 -17.69 -9.00 -29.30
CA GLY A 84 -16.37 -9.63 -29.28
C GLY A 84 -15.42 -8.94 -28.29
N ASP A 85 -15.97 -8.24 -27.29
CA ASP A 85 -15.17 -7.65 -26.22
C ASP A 85 -14.43 -8.78 -25.53
N LYS A 86 -13.11 -8.84 -25.75
CA LYS A 86 -12.24 -9.81 -25.08
C LYS A 86 -12.49 -9.66 -23.59
N VAL A 87 -13.03 -10.70 -22.96
CA VAL A 87 -13.06 -10.84 -21.51
C VAL A 87 -11.64 -10.51 -21.05
N LEU A 88 -11.47 -9.36 -20.39
CA LEU A 88 -10.20 -8.98 -19.80
C LEU A 88 -9.89 -10.05 -18.78
N GLN A 89 -9.10 -11.05 -19.19
CA GLN A 89 -8.57 -12.02 -18.25
C GLN A 89 -7.81 -11.22 -17.18
N PRO A 90 -7.86 -11.64 -15.91
CA PRO A 90 -7.02 -11.03 -14.90
C PRO A 90 -5.60 -11.11 -15.45
N ILE A 91 -5.00 -9.95 -15.71
CA ILE A 91 -3.64 -9.88 -16.23
C ILE A 91 -2.78 -10.61 -15.19
N LYS A 92 -2.36 -11.85 -15.49
CA LYS A 92 -1.23 -12.49 -14.83
C LYS A 92 -0.02 -11.66 -15.22
N ALA A 93 0.16 -10.53 -14.53
CA ALA A 93 1.29 -9.66 -14.74
C ALA A 93 2.53 -10.46 -14.35
N SER A 94 3.43 -10.61 -15.31
CA SER A 94 4.73 -11.25 -15.15
C SER A 94 5.49 -10.63 -13.97
N ILE A 95 6.09 -11.51 -13.16
CA ILE A 95 6.84 -11.23 -11.92
C ILE A 95 8.21 -10.55 -12.21
N ILE A 96 8.47 -10.10 -13.44
CA ILE A 96 9.74 -9.43 -13.78
C ILE A 96 9.49 -7.92 -13.76
N VAL A 97 9.70 -7.33 -12.59
CA VAL A 97 9.49 -5.90 -12.32
C VAL A 97 10.79 -5.13 -12.57
N TYR A 98 11.23 -5.05 -13.82
CA TYR A 98 12.16 -3.96 -14.16
C TYR A 98 11.33 -2.69 -14.34
N PRO A 99 11.62 -1.61 -13.59
CA PRO A 99 10.85 -0.39 -13.71
C PRO A 99 11.02 0.20 -15.10
N LYS A 100 9.94 0.76 -15.65
CA LYS A 100 10.01 1.61 -16.84
C LYS A 100 10.84 2.85 -16.47
N VAL A 101 11.94 3.04 -17.17
CA VAL A 101 12.82 4.18 -16.99
C VAL A 101 12.27 5.37 -17.77
N VAL A 102 11.97 6.46 -17.07
CA VAL A 102 11.51 7.71 -17.71
C VAL A 102 12.66 8.70 -17.73
N THR A 103 13.12 9.04 -18.93
CA THR A 103 14.21 10.00 -19.13
C THR A 103 13.68 11.36 -19.63
N LYS A 104 14.33 12.44 -19.19
CA LYS A 104 14.07 13.80 -19.68
C LYS A 104 15.41 14.52 -19.83
N LYS A 105 15.70 15.03 -21.03
CA LYS A 105 17.00 15.66 -21.35
C LYS A 105 18.20 14.74 -20.98
N ASP A 106 18.10 13.47 -21.36
CA ASP A 106 19.13 12.43 -21.12
C ASP A 106 19.41 12.07 -19.65
N GLN A 107 18.63 12.60 -18.70
CA GLN A 107 18.69 12.24 -17.29
C GLN A 107 17.53 11.32 -16.90
N ILE A 108 17.80 10.33 -16.04
CA ILE A 108 16.75 9.48 -15.49
C ILE A 108 15.96 10.29 -14.46
N HIS A 109 14.70 10.59 -14.80
CA HIS A 109 13.83 11.41 -13.96
C HIS A 109 13.07 10.57 -12.93
N SER A 110 12.66 9.37 -13.32
CA SER A 110 11.88 8.50 -12.45
C SER A 110 11.91 7.05 -12.90
N LEU A 111 11.64 6.17 -11.94
CA LEU A 111 11.43 4.75 -12.14
C LEU A 111 9.95 4.43 -11.89
N GLU A 112 9.27 3.95 -12.92
CA GLU A 112 7.85 3.58 -12.87
C GLU A 112 7.74 2.06 -12.76
N PHE A 113 7.33 1.60 -11.58
CA PHE A 113 6.93 0.23 -11.32
C PHE A 113 5.46 0.07 -11.71
N LYS A 114 4.97 -1.16 -11.78
CA LYS A 114 3.56 -1.43 -12.11
C LYS A 114 2.61 -0.65 -11.19
N THR A 115 3.01 -0.52 -9.93
CA THR A 115 2.14 -0.09 -8.86
C THR A 115 2.56 1.25 -8.28
N PHE A 116 3.86 1.53 -8.19
CA PHE A 116 4.39 2.79 -7.66
C PHE A 116 5.40 3.45 -8.59
N LYS A 117 5.67 4.73 -8.30
CA LYS A 117 6.72 5.52 -8.93
C LYS A 117 7.72 6.00 -7.89
N LEU A 118 9.01 5.88 -8.20
CA LEU A 118 10.11 6.52 -7.48
C LEU A 118 10.65 7.70 -8.28
N THR A 119 10.91 8.82 -7.60
CA THR A 119 11.47 10.04 -8.19
C THR A 119 12.52 10.63 -7.26
N CYS A 120 13.21 11.68 -7.69
CA CYS A 120 14.12 12.44 -6.83
C CYS A 120 13.42 13.53 -6.00
N LYS A 121 12.08 13.57 -6.00
CA LYS A 121 11.28 14.61 -5.33
C LYS A 121 10.30 13.98 -4.35
N GLU A 122 10.07 14.68 -3.25
CA GLU A 122 9.01 14.33 -2.32
C GLU A 122 7.64 14.30 -3.02
N PRO A 123 6.73 13.41 -2.60
CA PRO A 123 6.88 12.40 -1.55
C PRO A 123 7.48 11.06 -2.04
N ASN A 124 7.90 10.99 -3.31
CA ASN A 124 8.23 9.74 -4.00
C ASN A 124 9.73 9.40 -4.00
N ASN A 125 10.52 10.11 -3.20
CA ASN A 125 11.96 9.93 -3.07
C ASN A 125 12.37 9.08 -1.87
N CYS A 126 11.43 8.56 -1.08
CA CYS A 126 11.73 7.73 0.09
C CYS A 126 11.57 6.24 -0.22
N CYS A 127 12.53 5.43 0.21
CA CYS A 127 12.49 3.99 0.02
C CYS A 127 13.18 3.23 1.15
N LEU A 128 12.79 1.96 1.30
CA LEU A 128 13.41 0.98 2.17
C LEU A 128 14.35 0.09 1.34
N LEU A 129 15.54 -0.16 1.87
CA LEU A 129 16.55 -1.03 1.30
C LEU A 129 16.42 -2.44 1.89
N GLU A 130 17.00 -3.43 1.20
CA GLU A 130 17.01 -4.83 1.67
C GLU A 130 17.67 -5.02 3.03
N ASN A 131 18.65 -4.19 3.38
CA ASN A 131 19.32 -4.21 4.68
C ASN A 131 18.50 -3.50 5.80
N GLY A 132 17.24 -3.20 5.54
CA GLY A 132 16.38 -2.42 6.42
C GLY A 132 16.52 -0.91 6.22
N ASN A 133 17.69 -0.39 5.84
CA ASN A 133 18.02 0.97 5.35
C ASN A 133 16.83 1.86 4.87
N VAL A 134 16.59 3.06 5.41
CA VAL A 134 15.68 4.04 4.82
C VAL A 134 16.58 5.01 4.12
N ALA A 135 16.25 5.32 2.88
CA ALA A 135 17.08 6.16 2.05
C ALA A 135 16.23 7.14 1.24
N LEU A 136 16.76 8.36 1.13
CA LEU A 136 16.19 9.42 0.31
C LEU A 136 16.97 9.52 -1.00
N ILE A 137 16.23 9.49 -2.12
CA ILE A 137 16.78 9.48 -3.47
C ILE A 137 17.01 10.92 -3.94
N HIS A 138 18.25 11.20 -4.35
CA HIS A 138 18.64 12.50 -4.92
C HIS A 138 18.76 12.46 -6.43
N ASN A 139 19.28 11.35 -6.97
CA ASN A 139 19.48 11.21 -8.39
C ASN A 139 19.46 9.75 -8.84
N PHE A 140 19.15 9.53 -10.11
CA PHE A 140 19.31 8.24 -10.78
C PHE A 140 20.31 8.38 -11.92
N PHE A 141 21.15 7.37 -12.09
CA PHE A 141 22.14 7.35 -13.16
C PHE A 141 22.40 5.93 -13.64
N LYS A 142 23.00 5.81 -14.83
CA LYS A 142 23.35 4.53 -15.44
C LYS A 142 24.86 4.33 -15.40
N LYS A 143 25.31 3.18 -14.92
CA LYS A 143 26.73 2.78 -14.84
C LYS A 143 26.85 1.33 -15.28
N ASN A 144 27.68 1.07 -16.30
CA ASN A 144 27.90 -0.28 -16.86
C ASN A 144 26.61 -1.02 -17.26
N GLY A 145 25.64 -0.31 -17.85
CA GLY A 145 24.37 -0.92 -18.25
C GLY A 145 23.32 -1.02 -17.14
N LEU A 146 23.71 -0.87 -15.87
CA LEU A 146 22.86 -0.98 -14.69
C LEU A 146 22.43 0.42 -14.19
N ILE A 147 21.30 0.47 -13.49
CA ILE A 147 20.75 1.71 -12.92
C ILE A 147 21.11 1.77 -11.44
N PHE A 148 21.63 2.92 -11.05
CA PHE A 148 21.98 3.26 -9.68
C PHE A 148 21.19 4.47 -9.23
N ALA A 149 21.00 4.59 -7.93
CA ALA A 149 20.47 5.77 -7.28
C ALA A 149 21.53 6.34 -6.33
N LEU A 150 21.70 7.67 -6.39
CA LEU A 150 22.44 8.41 -5.40
C LEU A 150 21.49 8.73 -4.24
N MET A 151 21.80 8.22 -3.05
CA MET A 151 20.89 8.29 -1.92
C MET A 151 21.56 8.79 -0.65
N HIS A 152 20.80 9.47 0.21
CA HIS A 152 21.19 9.73 1.58
C HIS A 152 20.61 8.67 2.49
N LYS A 153 21.47 8.00 3.27
CA LYS A 153 21.04 7.00 4.25
C LYS A 153 20.53 7.69 5.50
N CYS A 154 19.29 7.39 5.90
CA CYS A 154 18.77 7.74 7.21
C CYS A 154 19.15 6.63 8.19
N THR A 155 20.16 6.89 9.02
CA THR A 155 20.82 5.90 9.88
C THR A 155 20.06 5.64 11.18
N LEU A 156 19.46 6.67 11.78
CA LEU A 156 18.89 6.53 13.12
C LEU A 156 17.38 6.23 13.03
N ARG A 157 17.01 5.09 13.61
CA ARG A 157 15.63 4.61 13.68
C ARG A 157 15.27 4.37 15.11
N LYS A 158 14.10 4.84 15.48
CA LYS A 158 13.43 4.40 16.69
C LYS A 158 12.06 3.90 16.32
N ASP A 159 11.55 2.94 17.09
CA ASP A 159 10.14 2.62 17.01
C ASP A 159 9.30 3.87 17.26
N PHE A 160 8.41 4.18 16.32
CA PHE A 160 7.46 5.27 16.47
C PHE A 160 6.40 4.94 17.53
N PHE A 161 6.02 3.67 17.65
CA PHE A 161 5.17 3.16 18.73
C PHE A 161 5.59 1.76 19.15
N ALA A 162 5.34 1.41 20.41
CA ALA A 162 5.59 0.08 20.98
C ALA A 162 4.30 -0.66 21.39
N VAL A 163 3.16 0.04 21.35
CA VAL A 163 1.84 -0.52 21.70
C VAL A 163 0.94 -0.42 20.46
N PRO A 164 0.25 -1.50 20.05
CA PRO A 164 0.18 -2.81 20.72
C PRO A 164 1.41 -3.71 20.48
N CYS A 165 2.31 -3.32 19.60
CA CYS A 165 3.61 -3.97 19.36
C CYS A 165 4.58 -2.95 18.76
N GLU A 166 5.86 -3.33 18.64
CA GLU A 166 6.91 -2.49 18.06
C GLU A 166 6.61 -2.19 16.59
N SER A 167 6.64 -0.90 16.23
CA SER A 167 6.37 -0.40 14.88
C SER A 167 7.38 -0.90 13.83
N SER A 168 8.58 -1.27 14.25
CA SER A 168 9.61 -1.91 13.42
C SER A 168 9.16 -3.25 12.82
N ASN A 169 8.23 -3.96 13.46
CA ASN A 169 7.59 -5.15 12.87
C ASN A 169 6.85 -4.85 11.56
N PHE A 170 6.47 -3.59 11.35
CA PHE A 170 5.80 -3.10 10.14
C PHE A 170 6.71 -2.19 9.30
N ASP A 171 8.02 -2.18 9.55
CA ASP A 171 8.97 -1.27 8.90
C ASP A 171 8.60 0.22 9.08
N ILE A 172 7.90 0.58 10.18
CA ILE A 172 7.53 1.95 10.54
C ILE A 172 8.54 2.49 11.55
N TYR A 173 9.12 3.66 11.25
CA TYR A 173 10.20 4.23 12.06
C TYR A 173 10.02 5.74 12.23
N ASP A 174 10.39 6.24 13.41
CA ASP A 174 10.68 7.66 13.61
C ASP A 174 12.09 7.97 13.07
N LEU A 175 12.18 8.90 12.11
CA LEU A 175 13.43 9.34 11.52
C LEU A 175 14.01 10.50 12.30
N LEU A 176 15.04 10.20 13.06
CA LEU A 176 15.93 11.21 13.58
C LEU A 176 16.88 11.63 12.45
N THR A 177 16.60 12.80 11.87
CA THR A 177 17.44 13.36 10.81
C THR A 177 18.70 13.92 11.47
N ASP A 178 19.79 13.17 11.43
CA ASP A 178 21.10 13.70 11.80
C ASP A 178 21.54 14.66 10.69
N LYS A 179 21.26 15.96 10.88
CA LYS A 179 21.50 16.99 9.86
C LYS A 179 23.00 17.14 9.53
N ASP A 180 23.87 16.61 10.38
CA ASP A 180 25.31 16.88 10.33
C ASP A 180 26.14 15.72 9.75
N ASN A 181 25.57 14.52 9.55
CA ASN A 181 26.26 13.36 8.97
C ASN A 181 25.43 12.66 7.89
N ILE A 182 25.32 13.32 6.74
CA ILE A 182 24.58 12.78 5.61
C ILE A 182 25.51 11.91 4.74
N GLU A 183 25.55 10.61 5.01
CA GLU A 183 26.27 9.65 4.18
C GLU A 183 25.55 9.52 2.81
N VAL A 184 26.22 9.95 1.74
CA VAL A 184 25.77 9.76 0.36
C VAL A 184 26.32 8.44 -0.16
N LEU A 185 25.44 7.56 -0.63
CA LEU A 185 25.79 6.26 -1.17
C LEU A 185 25.28 6.07 -2.60
N GLU A 186 26.09 5.40 -3.43
CA GLU A 186 25.67 4.87 -4.73
C GLU A 186 25.08 3.47 -4.52
N ILE A 187 23.77 3.32 -4.71
CA ILE A 187 23.07 2.06 -4.45
C ILE A 187 22.41 1.54 -5.74
N PRO A 188 22.63 0.28 -6.14
CA PRO A 188 21.89 -0.33 -7.23
C PRO A 188 20.39 -0.33 -6.95
N ILE A 189 19.56 -0.05 -7.95
CA ILE A 189 18.10 -0.02 -7.75
C ILE A 189 17.51 -1.37 -7.34
N THR A 190 18.25 -2.46 -7.56
CA THR A 190 17.89 -3.82 -7.15
C THR A 190 17.86 -3.99 -5.63
N ASN A 191 18.59 -3.15 -4.89
CA ASN A 191 18.65 -3.21 -3.43
C ASN A 191 17.50 -2.45 -2.76
N ILE A 192 16.59 -1.85 -3.55
CA ILE A 192 15.39 -1.19 -3.04
C ILE A 192 14.32 -2.26 -2.78
N LYS A 193 14.01 -2.51 -1.52
CA LYS A 193 12.99 -3.46 -1.06
C LYS A 193 11.58 -2.95 -1.35
N GLN A 194 11.29 -1.71 -0.96
CA GLN A 194 9.96 -1.11 -1.12
C GLN A 194 9.99 0.42 -1.09
N LYS A 195 8.93 1.03 -1.62
CA LYS A 195 8.71 2.47 -1.52
C LYS A 195 8.17 2.83 -0.13
N CYS A 196 8.62 3.97 0.39
CA CYS A 196 8.12 4.54 1.63
C CYS A 196 7.62 5.97 1.40
N ILE A 197 6.87 6.48 2.37
CA ILE A 197 6.52 7.88 2.50
C ILE A 197 7.00 8.41 3.84
N ILE A 198 7.29 9.70 3.90
CA ILE A 198 7.56 10.41 5.16
C ILE A 198 6.32 11.24 5.48
N LEU A 199 5.77 11.04 6.67
CA LEU A 199 4.66 11.80 7.22
C LEU A 199 5.15 12.64 8.38
N LYS A 200 4.68 13.88 8.46
CA LYS A 200 4.94 14.75 9.60
C LYS A 200 3.89 14.58 10.68
N THR A 201 4.33 14.41 11.93
CA THR A 201 3.42 14.38 13.08
C THR A 201 3.04 15.80 13.51
N ILE A 202 2.05 15.90 14.41
CA ILE A 202 1.68 17.18 15.04
C ILE A 202 2.85 17.78 15.84
N LYS A 203 3.83 16.96 16.24
CA LYS A 203 5.03 17.36 16.97
C LYS A 203 6.22 17.69 16.04
N ASP A 204 5.99 17.76 14.73
CA ASP A 204 7.00 17.95 13.68
C ASP A 204 8.08 16.84 13.63
N GLU A 205 7.72 15.63 14.05
CA GLU A 205 8.54 14.42 13.90
C GLU A 205 8.31 13.82 12.49
N ASN A 206 9.35 13.23 11.91
CA ASN A 206 9.28 12.62 10.58
C ASN A 206 9.11 11.11 10.72
N VAL A 207 7.94 10.58 10.39
CA VAL A 207 7.65 9.14 10.46
C VAL A 207 7.70 8.53 9.08
N VAL A 208 8.48 7.47 8.93
CA VAL A 208 8.52 6.66 7.72
C VAL A 208 7.46 5.57 7.79
N LEU A 209 6.71 5.45 6.71
CA LEU A 209 5.73 4.39 6.52
C LEU A 209 5.97 3.70 5.17
N PRO A 210 6.14 2.36 5.14
CA PRO A 210 6.19 1.62 3.89
C PRO A 210 4.81 1.54 3.26
N ILE A 211 4.74 1.58 1.94
CA ILE A 211 3.48 1.40 1.22
C ILE A 211 3.26 -0.11 1.01
N LEU A 212 2.43 -0.71 1.87
CA LEU A 212 2.16 -2.16 1.89
C LEU A 212 1.29 -2.65 0.72
N HIS A 213 0.39 -1.80 0.24
CA HIS A 213 -0.51 -2.09 -0.87
C HIS A 213 -0.27 -1.05 -1.94
N VAL A 214 0.43 -1.49 -2.97
CA VAL A 214 0.57 -0.72 -4.18
C VAL A 214 -0.15 -1.53 -5.26
N ASP A 215 -1.25 -0.99 -5.79
CA ASP A 215 -2.14 -1.64 -6.77
C ASP A 215 -1.49 -1.86 -8.15
#